data_AF-A0A1V6F5H5-F1
#
_entry.id   AF-A0A1V6F5H5-F1
#
_cell.length_a   1.000
_cell.length_b   1.000
_cell.length_c   1.000
_cell.angle_alpha   90.00
_cell.angle_beta   90.00
_cell.angle_gamma   90.00
#
_symmetry.space_group_name_H-M   'P 1'
#
loop_
_entity.id
_entity.type
_entity.pdbx_description
1 polymer ?
#
loop_
_entity_poly.entity_id
_entity_poly.type
_entity_poly.pdbx_seq_one_letter_code
_entity_poly.pdbx_strand_id
1 'polypeptide(L)'
;MEAVKILDKADRIDWEYDEEADVLYLSVNTPTPAVGIDIGDSIILRYDEPNRKITGVTILGMRARLLQRLEMDEKKNGAITV
;
A
#
# COMPACT_ATOMS: atom_id res chain seq x y z
N MET A 1 19.05 -1.10 18.46
CA MET A 1 18.28 -1.19 17.20
C MET A 1 18.16 0.21 16.65
N GLU A 2 18.70 0.48 15.47
CA GLU A 2 18.54 1.79 14.82
C GLU A 2 17.10 1.91 14.30
N ALA A 3 16.46 3.06 14.53
CA ALA A 3 15.07 3.29 14.15
C ALA A 3 14.94 3.42 12.64
N VAL A 4 14.14 2.56 12.00
CA VAL A 4 13.77 2.70 10.60
C VAL A 4 12.82 3.90 10.46
N LYS A 5 13.17 4.86 9.60
CA LYS A 5 12.32 6.03 9.36
C LYS A 5 11.23 5.64 8.37
N ILE A 6 10.02 5.45 8.89
CA ILE A 6 8.88 4.93 8.10
C ILE A 6 8.57 5.87 6.93
N LEU A 7 8.35 7.17 7.17
CA LEU A 7 8.19 8.17 6.11
C LEU A 7 8.70 9.52 6.65
N ASP A 8 9.35 10.31 5.80
CA ASP A 8 9.55 11.74 6.09
C ASP A 8 8.24 12.50 5.80
N LYS A 9 8.13 13.77 6.21
CA LYS A 9 6.97 14.59 5.79
C LYS A 9 6.98 14.62 4.26
N ALA A 10 5.98 13.99 3.65
CA ALA A 10 5.86 13.96 2.21
C ALA A 10 5.37 15.31 1.72
N ASP A 11 6.22 16.07 1.04
CA ASP A 11 5.80 17.29 0.33
C ASP A 11 4.92 16.94 -0.87
N ARG A 12 5.12 15.75 -1.45
CA ARG A 12 4.35 15.25 -2.58
C ARG A 12 4.12 13.74 -2.49
N ILE A 13 2.91 13.32 -2.82
CA ILE A 13 2.54 11.92 -3.00
C ILE A 13 2.03 11.78 -4.43
N ASP A 14 2.59 10.82 -5.15
CA ASP A 14 2.20 10.47 -6.51
C ASP A 14 1.65 9.05 -6.48
N TRP A 15 0.56 8.79 -7.18
CA TRP A 15 -0.07 7.47 -7.17
C TRP A 15 -0.66 7.14 -8.53
N GLU A 16 -0.59 5.86 -8.87
CA GLU A 16 -1.11 5.31 -10.12
C GLU A 16 -1.76 3.97 -9.81
N TYR A 17 -2.97 3.78 -10.32
CA TYR A 17 -3.68 2.52 -10.21
C TYR A 17 -3.77 1.86 -11.58
N ASP A 18 -3.23 0.66 -11.69
CA ASP A 18 -3.36 -0.20 -12.86
C ASP A 18 -4.62 -1.05 -12.72
N GLU A 19 -5.65 -0.71 -13.51
CA GLU A 19 -6.94 -1.38 -13.45
C GLU A 19 -6.89 -2.82 -13.99
N GLU A 20 -6.01 -3.08 -14.96
CA GLU A 20 -5.84 -4.40 -15.60
C GLU A 20 -5.12 -5.36 -14.66
N ALA A 21 -4.06 -4.90 -14.02
CA ALA A 21 -3.27 -5.69 -13.07
C ALA A 21 -3.85 -5.72 -11.64
N ASP A 22 -4.80 -4.84 -11.31
CA ASP A 22 -5.30 -4.61 -9.94
C ASP A 22 -4.15 -4.24 -8.98
N VAL A 23 -3.34 -3.26 -9.38
CA VAL A 23 -2.16 -2.83 -8.62
C VAL A 23 -2.20 -1.33 -8.36
N LEU A 24 -2.03 -0.93 -7.10
CA LEU A 24 -1.87 0.45 -6.69
C LEU A 24 -0.40 0.75 -6.39
N TYR A 25 0.18 1.68 -7.15
CA TYR A 25 1.50 2.24 -6.91
C TYR A 25 1.35 3.58 -6.18
N LEU A 26 2.10 3.76 -5.10
CA LEU A 26 2.20 5.02 -4.38
C LEU A 26 3.67 5.34 -4.20
N SER A 27 4.09 6.49 -4.68
CA SER A 27 5.44 7.02 -4.57
C SER A 27 5.42 8.28 -3.71
N VAL A 28 6.43 8.42 -2.86
CA VAL A 28 6.58 9.54 -1.94
C VAL A 28 7.75 10.40 -2.39
N ASN A 29 7.49 11.69 -2.57
CA ASN A 29 8.42 12.66 -3.13
C ASN A 29 8.88 12.26 -4.55
N THR A 30 10.15 12.53 -4.90
CA THR A 30 10.73 12.18 -6.19
C THR A 30 11.06 10.69 -6.23
N PRO A 31 10.76 9.98 -7.33
CA PRO A 31 11.17 8.59 -7.51
C PRO A 31 12.69 8.47 -7.37
N THR A 32 13.15 7.75 -6.36
CA THR A 32 14.56 7.41 -6.17
C THR A 32 14.77 5.90 -6.27
N PRO A 33 15.98 5.44 -6.63
CA PRO A 33 16.31 4.02 -6.60
C PRO A 33 15.97 3.43 -5.23
N ALA A 34 15.16 2.37 -5.23
CA ALA A 34 14.68 1.73 -4.02
C ALA A 34 14.49 0.23 -4.26
N VAL A 35 14.78 -0.57 -3.24
CA VAL A 35 14.52 -2.02 -3.26
C VAL A 35 13.06 -2.29 -2.89
N GLY A 36 12.44 -3.24 -3.56
CA GLY A 36 11.12 -3.73 -3.19
C GLY A 36 11.23 -4.77 -2.09
N ILE A 37 10.68 -4.47 -0.91
CA ILE A 37 10.61 -5.39 0.23
C ILE A 37 9.16 -5.85 0.38
N ASP A 38 8.91 -7.13 0.12
CA ASP A 38 7.60 -7.75 0.41
C ASP A 38 7.46 -7.94 1.93
N ILE A 39 6.41 -7.35 2.50
CA ILE A 39 6.12 -7.43 3.93
C ILE A 39 4.95 -8.37 4.25
N GLY A 40 4.48 -9.13 3.26
CA GLY A 40 3.28 -9.94 3.35
C GLY A 40 2.03 -9.16 2.97
N ASP A 41 0.89 -9.85 3.03
CA ASP A 41 -0.41 -9.31 2.65
C ASP A 41 -0.37 -8.61 1.29
N SER A 42 0.41 -9.10 0.33
CA SER A 42 0.59 -8.52 -1.01
C SER A 42 0.90 -7.01 -1.01
N ILE A 43 1.60 -6.55 0.02
CA ILE A 43 2.12 -5.19 0.14
C ILE A 43 3.63 -5.24 -0.05
N ILE A 44 4.13 -4.45 -0.99
CA ILE A 44 5.56 -4.31 -1.28
C ILE A 44 5.96 -2.88 -0.92
N LEU A 45 6.88 -2.71 0.02
CA LEU A 45 7.44 -1.41 0.36
C LEU A 45 8.63 -1.08 -0.54
N ARG A 46 8.76 0.17 -0.96
CA ARG A 46 9.96 0.67 -1.64
C ARG A 46 10.89 1.28 -0.60
N TYR A 47 12.02 0.64 -0.36
CA TYR A 47 13.00 1.07 0.64
C TYR A 47 14.29 1.57 -0.03
N ASP A 48 14.68 2.79 0.30
CA ASP A 48 15.95 3.39 -0.08
C ASP A 48 16.98 3.00 0.99
N GLU A 49 17.78 1.97 0.72
CA GLU A 49 18.79 1.46 1.65
C GLU A 49 19.85 2.51 2.03
N PRO A 50 20.41 3.31 1.10
CA PRO A 50 21.35 4.37 1.42
C PRO A 50 20.82 5.39 2.43
N ASN A 51 19.56 5.83 2.26
CA ASN A 51 18.95 6.86 3.10
C ASN A 51 18.09 6.29 4.24
N ARG A 52 17.97 4.96 4.31
CA ARG A 52 17.18 4.20 5.29
C ARG A 52 15.74 4.71 5.47
N LYS A 53 15.05 4.94 4.35
CA LYS A 53 13.69 5.49 4.31
C LYS A 53 12.79 4.73 3.34
N ILE A 54 11.49 4.73 3.59
CA ILE A 54 10.50 4.28 2.60
C ILE A 54 10.24 5.40 1.60
N THR A 55 10.21 5.04 0.32
CA THR A 55 9.99 5.96 -0.81
C THR A 55 8.69 5.66 -1.55
N GLY A 56 7.98 4.60 -1.16
CA GLY A 56 6.71 4.23 -1.77
C GLY A 56 6.17 2.89 -1.28
N VAL A 57 4.98 2.55 -1.75
CA VAL A 57 4.31 1.27 -1.52
C VAL A 57 3.64 0.81 -2.82
N THR A 58 3.67 -0.48 -3.06
CA THR A 58 2.92 -1.16 -4.11
C THR A 58 1.97 -2.13 -3.43
N ILE A 59 0.67 -2.00 -3.70
CA ILE A 59 -0.37 -2.86 -3.14
C ILE A 59 -0.97 -3.66 -4.28
N LEU A 60 -0.91 -4.99 -4.17
CA LEU A 60 -1.48 -5.90 -5.16
C LEU A 60 -2.89 -6.35 -4.72
N GLY A 61 -3.82 -6.43 -5.66
CA GLY A 61 -5.19 -6.88 -5.42
C GLY A 61 -6.04 -5.88 -4.65
N MET A 62 -5.82 -4.57 -4.85
CA MET A 62 -6.49 -3.51 -4.09
C MET A 62 -8.01 -3.58 -4.24
N ARG A 63 -8.51 -3.69 -5.48
CA ARG A 63 -9.93 -3.80 -5.80
C ARG A 63 -10.52 -5.08 -5.21
N ALA A 64 -9.88 -6.23 -5.41
CA ALA A 64 -10.36 -7.49 -4.87
C ALA A 64 -10.54 -7.43 -3.33
N ARG A 65 -9.57 -6.86 -2.61
CA ARG A 65 -9.62 -6.70 -1.15
C ARG A 65 -10.73 -5.76 -0.70
N LEU A 66 -10.90 -4.65 -1.40
CA LEU A 66 -11.93 -3.67 -1.08
C LEU A 66 -13.32 -4.30 -1.24
N LEU A 67 -13.58 -4.99 -2.35
CA LEU A 67 -14.86 -5.66 -2.60
C LEU A 67 -15.14 -6.73 -1.55
N GLN A 68 -14.17 -7.61 -1.28
CA GLN A 68 -14.32 -8.62 -0.22
C GLN A 68 -14.70 -8.00 1.12
N ARG A 69 -14.10 -6.86 1.48
CA ARG A 69 -14.39 -6.22 2.75
C ARG A 69 -15.79 -5.60 2.79
N LEU A 70 -16.21 -4.95 1.70
CA LEU A 70 -17.54 -4.36 1.59
C LEU A 70 -18.63 -5.44 1.65
N GLU A 71 -18.44 -6.57 0.97
CA GLU A 71 -19.38 -7.71 1.01
C GLU A 71 -19.47 -8.34 2.42
N MET A 72 -18.35 -8.39 3.16
CA MET A 72 -18.35 -8.88 4.54
C MET A 72 -19.07 -7.93 5.51
N ASP A 73 -18.97 -6.62 5.28
CA ASP A 73 -19.68 -5.60 6.07
C ASP A 73 -21.20 -5.62 5.80
N GLU A 74 -21.62 -5.81 4.54
CA GLU A 74 -23.03 -6.01 4.20
C GLU A 74 -23.62 -7.26 4.87
N LYS A 75 -22.89 -8.37 4.89
CA LYS A 75 -23.32 -9.59 5.58
C LYS A 75 -23.36 -9.46 7.10
N LYS A 76 -22.48 -8.64 7.69
CA LYS A 76 -22.53 -8.32 9.14
C LYS A 76 -23.73 -7.46 9.50
N ASN A 77 -24.10 -6.50 8.66
CA ASN A 77 -25.23 -5.62 8.90
C ASN A 77 -26.59 -6.26 8.52
N GLY A 78 -26.58 -7.29 7.67
CA GLY A 78 -27.77 -8.09 7.34
C GLY A 78 -28.09 -9.22 8.34
N ALA A 79 -27.23 -9.48 9.34
CA ALA A 79 -27.41 -10.58 10.30
C ALA A 79 -28.30 -10.22 11.52
N ILE A 80 -28.86 -9.01 11.58
CA ILE A 80 -29.92 -8.66 12.53
C ILE A 80 -31.20 -8.41 11.73
N THR A 81 -31.93 -9.46 11.41
CA THR A 81 -33.36 -9.37 11.09
C THR A 81 -34.04 -10.58 11.72
N VAL A 82 -34.75 -10.26 12.81
CA VAL A 82 -35.77 -10.99 13.59
C VAL A 82 -35.85 -12.52 13.51
#